data_AF-A0A831XXT8-F1
#
_entry.id   AF-A0A831XXT8-F1
#
_cell.length_a   1.000
_cell.length_b   1.000
_cell.length_c   1.000
_cell.angle_alpha   90.00
_cell.angle_beta   90.00
_cell.angle_gamma   90.00
#
_symmetry.space_group_name_H-M   'P 1'
#
loop_
_entity.id
_entity.type
_entity.pdbx_description
1 polymer ?
#
loop_
_entity_poly.entity_id
_entity_poly.type
_entity_poly.pdbx_seq_one_letter_code
_entity_poly.pdbx_strand_id
1 'polypeptide(L)'
;MDQAEIEKTAEGLTDLERKILAHIYAYGPDTPWLMARRLLGAAGWTPVAPEGEVEGACRRLEEMGLLERYRGSLKGLVTSSIKPWLKVKRRNPDRKGSGIYYDLTKRGRWVAGYLYKRHFRRARG
;
A
#
# COMPACT_ATOMS: atom_id res chain seq x y z
N MET A 1 12.91 -14.76 5.71
CA MET A 1 12.43 -14.85 4.33
C MET A 1 13.61 -14.95 3.43
N ASP A 2 13.91 -16.20 3.06
CA ASP A 2 14.76 -16.50 1.93
C ASP A 2 13.99 -16.24 0.60
N GLN A 3 14.70 -16.40 -0.51
CA GLN A 3 14.14 -16.14 -1.84
C GLN A 3 12.98 -17.09 -2.19
N ALA A 4 13.06 -18.36 -1.80
CA ALA A 4 12.02 -19.35 -2.11
C ALA A 4 10.72 -19.05 -1.36
N GLU A 5 10.80 -18.61 -0.10
CA GLU A 5 9.65 -18.19 0.70
C GLU A 5 8.98 -16.94 0.11
N ILE A 6 9.78 -15.99 -0.41
CA ILE A 6 9.28 -14.79 -1.09
C ILE A 6 8.50 -15.16 -2.35
N GLU A 7 9.07 -16.04 -3.19
CA GLU A 7 8.46 -16.47 -4.45
C GLU A 7 7.16 -17.24 -4.21
N LYS A 8 7.19 -18.23 -3.32
CA LYS A 8 6.01 -19.00 -2.92
C LYS A 8 4.91 -18.10 -2.37
N THR A 9 5.26 -17.12 -1.54
CA THR A 9 4.29 -16.16 -1.01
C THR A 9 3.69 -15.32 -2.13
N ALA A 10 4.53 -14.81 -3.06
CA ALA A 10 4.09 -13.99 -4.18
C ALA A 10 3.16 -14.75 -5.15
N GLU A 11 3.44 -16.04 -5.39
CA GLU A 11 2.61 -16.91 -6.24
C GLU A 11 1.21 -17.14 -5.65
N GLY A 12 1.09 -17.27 -4.33
CA GLY A 12 -0.18 -17.43 -3.62
C GLY A 12 -1.07 -16.18 -3.56
N LEU A 13 -0.59 -15.03 -4.05
CA LEU A 13 -1.35 -13.78 -4.11
C LEU A 13 -2.14 -13.65 -5.41
N THR A 14 -3.34 -13.09 -5.30
CA THR A 14 -4.16 -12.64 -6.44
C THR A 14 -3.53 -11.45 -7.14
N ASP A 15 -3.98 -11.16 -8.36
CA ASP A 15 -3.49 -10.00 -9.12
C ASP A 15 -3.72 -8.67 -8.38
N LEU A 16 -4.91 -8.48 -7.79
CA LEU A 16 -5.23 -7.27 -7.03
C LEU A 16 -4.31 -7.09 -5.82
N GLU A 17 -4.06 -8.16 -5.06
CA GLU A 17 -3.15 -8.12 -3.91
C GLU A 17 -1.71 -7.82 -4.31
N ARG A 18 -1.23 -8.41 -5.41
CA ARG A 18 0.10 -8.11 -5.96
C ARG A 18 0.21 -6.62 -6.33
N LYS A 19 -0.81 -6.07 -6.97
CA LYS A 19 -0.88 -4.65 -7.35
C LYS A 19 -0.93 -3.74 -6.11
N ILE A 20 -1.68 -4.10 -5.06
CA ILE A 20 -1.74 -3.35 -3.80
C ILE A 20 -0.37 -3.30 -3.12
N LEU A 21 0.29 -4.46 -2.97
CA LEU A 21 1.64 -4.52 -2.38
C LEU A 21 2.64 -3.67 -3.18
N ALA A 22 2.64 -3.83 -4.50
CA ALA A 22 3.50 -3.05 -5.40
C ALA A 22 3.19 -1.54 -5.35
N HIS A 23 1.92 -1.16 -5.22
CA HIS A 23 1.50 0.24 -5.07
C HIS A 23 2.06 0.83 -3.78
N ILE A 24 1.83 0.19 -2.63
CA ILE A 24 2.31 0.70 -1.34
C ILE A 24 3.85 0.75 -1.30
N TYR A 25 4.52 -0.22 -1.94
CA TYR A 25 5.98 -0.20 -2.07
C TYR A 25 6.49 1.02 -2.86
N ALA A 26 5.84 1.37 -3.97
CA ALA A 26 6.26 2.44 -4.85
C ALA A 26 5.84 3.84 -4.36
N TYR A 27 4.64 3.97 -3.78
CA TYR A 27 4.00 5.26 -3.47
C TYR A 27 3.88 5.52 -1.96
N GLY A 28 4.01 4.48 -1.13
CA GLY A 28 3.88 4.55 0.32
C GLY A 28 2.48 4.15 0.83
N PRO A 29 2.29 4.23 2.16
CA PRO A 29 1.05 3.84 2.83
C PRO A 29 -0.19 4.54 2.26
N ASP A 30 -1.29 3.81 2.21
CA ASP A 30 -2.51 4.31 1.59
C ASP A 30 -3.80 3.73 2.18
N THR A 31 -4.94 4.32 1.86
CA THR A 31 -6.27 3.81 2.21
C THR A 31 -6.87 2.98 1.07
N PRO A 32 -7.75 2.00 1.36
CA PRO A 32 -8.46 1.23 0.32
C PRO A 32 -9.19 2.12 -0.69
N TRP A 33 -9.90 3.14 -0.21
CA TRP A 33 -10.61 4.12 -1.06
C TRP A 33 -9.70 4.81 -2.07
N LEU A 34 -8.51 5.24 -1.63
CA LEU A 34 -7.54 5.90 -2.50
C LEU A 34 -6.92 4.89 -3.47
N MET A 35 -6.51 3.72 -2.99
CA MET A 35 -5.95 2.66 -3.81
C MET A 35 -6.92 2.20 -4.91
N ALA A 36 -8.21 2.08 -4.61
CA ALA A 36 -9.24 1.75 -5.58
C ALA A 36 -9.26 2.68 -6.78
N ARG A 37 -8.80 3.92 -6.65
CA ARG A 37 -8.74 4.93 -7.71
C ARG A 37 -7.37 5.09 -8.35
N ARG A 38 -6.30 4.95 -7.55
CA ARG A 38 -4.93 5.32 -7.97
C ARG A 38 -3.94 4.16 -7.96
N LEU A 39 -4.41 2.92 -7.87
CA LEU A 39 -3.60 1.71 -7.93
C LEU A 39 -2.56 1.81 -9.05
N LEU A 40 -1.30 1.55 -8.69
CA LEU A 40 -0.12 1.69 -9.53
C LEU A 40 0.04 3.03 -10.31
N GLY A 41 -0.53 4.13 -9.82
CA GLY A 41 -0.39 5.45 -10.44
C GLY A 41 -1.46 5.77 -11.49
N ALA A 42 -2.55 5.00 -11.53
CA ALA A 42 -3.72 5.35 -12.33
C ALA A 42 -4.21 6.78 -12.01
N ALA A 43 -4.58 7.51 -13.05
CA ALA A 43 -5.11 8.86 -12.96
C ALA A 43 -6.62 8.86 -13.24
N GLY A 44 -7.38 9.62 -12.46
CA GLY A 44 -8.82 9.76 -12.63
C GLY A 44 -9.60 9.61 -11.33
N TRP A 45 -10.89 9.94 -11.40
CA TRP A 45 -11.83 9.82 -10.27
C TRP A 45 -12.57 8.48 -10.25
N THR A 46 -12.63 7.80 -11.40
CA THR A 46 -13.24 6.48 -11.55
C THR A 46 -12.35 5.42 -10.90
N PRO A 47 -12.90 4.57 -10.02
CA PRO A 47 -12.15 3.46 -9.45
C PRO A 47 -11.66 2.50 -10.54
N VAL A 48 -10.38 2.14 -10.49
CA VAL A 48 -9.78 1.06 -11.31
C VAL A 48 -10.08 -0.34 -10.75
N ALA A 49 -10.53 -0.41 -9.51
CA ALA A 49 -11.03 -1.62 -8.86
C ALA A 49 -12.20 -1.27 -7.92
N PRO A 50 -13.18 -2.16 -7.71
CA PRO A 50 -14.24 -1.97 -6.72
C PRO A 50 -13.64 -1.78 -5.31
N GLU A 51 -14.11 -0.77 -4.59
CA GLU A 51 -13.55 -0.42 -3.27
C GLU A 51 -13.64 -1.57 -2.25
N GLY A 52 -14.76 -2.31 -2.26
CA GLY A 52 -14.94 -3.47 -1.37
C GLY A 52 -13.98 -4.62 -1.65
N GLU A 53 -13.57 -4.81 -2.92
CA GLU A 53 -12.56 -5.81 -3.27
C GLU A 53 -11.17 -5.38 -2.79
N VAL A 54 -10.85 -4.09 -2.91
CA VAL A 54 -9.60 -3.52 -2.41
C VAL A 54 -9.54 -3.64 -0.88
N GLU A 55 -10.62 -3.32 -0.18
CA GLU A 55 -10.68 -3.46 1.27
C GLU A 55 -10.54 -4.93 1.71
N GLY A 56 -11.24 -5.85 1.04
CA GLY A 56 -11.12 -7.29 1.28
C GLY A 56 -9.70 -7.81 1.06
N ALA A 57 -9.05 -7.37 -0.03
CA ALA A 57 -7.66 -7.71 -0.32
C ALA A 57 -6.70 -7.14 0.73
N CYS A 58 -6.89 -5.90 1.18
CA CYS A 58 -6.11 -5.32 2.26
C CYS A 58 -6.25 -6.11 3.56
N ARG A 59 -7.47 -6.54 3.91
CA ARG A 59 -7.72 -7.36 5.11
C ARG A 59 -7.02 -8.72 5.01
N ARG A 60 -7.12 -9.41 3.87
CA ARG A 60 -6.43 -10.69 3.65
C ARG A 60 -4.90 -10.53 3.74
N LEU A 61 -4.36 -9.48 3.15
CA LEU A 61 -2.92 -9.17 3.23
C LEU A 61 -2.46 -8.82 4.66
N GLU A 62 -3.33 -8.18 5.45
CA GLU A 62 -3.09 -7.95 6.88
C GLU A 62 -3.08 -9.27 7.66
N GLU A 63 -4.06 -10.15 7.43
CA GLU A 63 -4.13 -11.49 8.05
C GLU A 63 -2.90 -12.35 7.72
N MET A 64 -2.35 -12.20 6.52
CA MET A 64 -1.10 -12.84 6.10
C MET A 64 0.17 -12.21 6.70
N GLY A 65 0.04 -11.08 7.41
CA GLY A 65 1.14 -10.33 7.99
C GLY A 65 2.02 -9.60 6.96
N LEU A 66 1.47 -9.32 5.78
CA LEU A 66 2.15 -8.57 4.71
C LEU A 66 1.83 -7.07 4.78
N LEU A 67 0.62 -6.73 5.22
CA LEU A 67 0.23 -5.37 5.56
C LEU A 67 0.03 -5.21 7.06
N GLU A 68 0.17 -3.98 7.53
CA GLU A 68 -0.22 -3.56 8.86
C GLU A 68 -1.07 -2.30 8.78
N ARG A 69 -2.05 -2.20 9.66
CA ARG A 69 -2.80 -0.95 9.85
C ARG A 69 -1.91 0.04 10.57
N TYR A 70 -1.77 1.23 10.00
CA TYR A 70 -1.15 2.34 10.72
C TYR A 70 -2.10 2.78 11.85
N ARG A 71 -1.81 2.34 13.08
CA ARG A 71 -2.55 2.69 14.30
C ARG A 71 -1.89 3.80 15.12
N GLY A 72 -0.80 4.38 14.63
CA GLY A 72 -0.15 5.50 15.32
C GLY A 72 -1.09 6.70 15.40
N SER A 73 -1.05 7.44 16.52
CA SER A 73 -1.38 8.87 16.40
C SER A 73 -0.39 9.46 15.41
N LEU A 74 -0.82 10.39 14.56
CA LEU A 74 0.10 11.23 13.78
C LEU A 74 0.91 12.04 14.79
N LYS A 75 1.90 11.43 15.47
CA LYS A 75 2.66 12.02 16.57
C LYS A 75 3.47 13.17 16.00
N GLY A 76 2.91 14.37 16.12
CA GLY A 76 3.44 15.36 17.04
C GLY A 76 4.73 16.09 16.70
N LEU A 77 5.73 15.48 16.04
CA LEU A 77 7.00 16.16 15.76
C LEU A 77 7.39 15.94 14.30
N VAL A 78 7.35 17.04 13.55
CA VAL A 78 7.82 17.13 12.18
C VAL A 78 9.34 17.00 12.21
N THR A 79 9.85 15.78 12.28
CA THR A 79 11.27 15.57 11.97
C THR A 79 11.44 15.63 10.45
N SER A 80 12.57 16.15 9.99
CA SER A 80 12.92 16.28 8.57
C SER A 80 12.79 14.95 7.80
N SER A 81 12.88 13.82 8.50
CA SER A 81 12.81 12.44 7.98
C SER A 81 11.40 11.89 7.72
N ILE A 82 10.33 12.60 8.12
CA ILE A 82 8.95 12.16 7.81
C ILE A 82 8.57 12.54 6.37
N LYS A 83 7.95 11.59 5.64
CA LYS A 83 7.56 11.76 4.24
C LYS A 83 6.64 12.99 4.02
N PRO A 84 6.86 13.82 2.99
CA PRO A 84 6.12 15.07 2.78
C PRO A 84 4.59 14.95 2.77
N TRP A 85 4.04 13.84 2.25
CA TRP A 85 2.58 13.63 2.20
C TRP A 85 1.94 13.48 3.59
N LEU A 86 2.68 12.97 4.59
CA LEU A 86 2.23 12.93 5.99
C LEU A 86 2.16 14.33 6.60
N LYS A 87 3.07 15.22 6.19
CA LYS A 87 3.11 16.63 6.64
C LYS A 87 1.93 17.43 6.05
N VAL A 88 1.61 17.22 4.77
CA VAL A 88 0.46 17.85 4.08
C VAL A 88 -0.87 17.48 4.77
N LYS A 89 -1.01 16.25 5.26
CA LYS A 89 -2.23 15.78 5.94
C LYS A 89 -2.37 16.32 7.38
N ARG A 90 -1.26 16.45 8.12
CA ARG A 90 -1.29 17.12 9.44
C ARG A 90 -1.79 18.57 9.34
N ARG A 91 -1.48 19.27 8.24
CA ARG A 91 -1.90 20.66 8.02
C ARG A 91 -3.40 20.80 7.69
N ASN A 92 -4.12 19.71 7.40
CA ASN A 92 -5.53 19.71 7.04
C ASN A 92 -6.33 18.65 7.84
N PRO A 93 -6.49 18.83 9.17
CA PRO A 93 -7.14 17.85 10.04
C PRO A 93 -8.63 17.63 9.73
N ASP A 94 -9.30 18.61 9.09
CA ASP A 94 -10.71 18.54 8.67
C ASP A 94 -10.91 17.64 7.44
N ARG A 95 -9.82 17.28 6.73
CA ARG A 95 -9.79 16.23 5.71
C ARG A 95 -9.41 14.88 6.32
N LYS A 96 -9.97 14.53 7.49
CA LYS A 96 -9.98 13.15 7.99
C LYS A 96 -10.79 12.30 7.00
N GLY A 97 -10.15 11.85 5.92
CA GLY A 97 -10.69 10.76 5.13
C GLY A 97 -10.93 9.59 6.08
N SER A 98 -12.17 9.13 6.19
CA SER A 98 -12.53 7.91 6.89
C SER A 98 -11.75 6.76 6.26
N GLY A 99 -10.71 6.29 6.92
CA GLY A 99 -9.88 5.25 6.31
C GLY A 99 -8.74 4.80 7.20
N ILE A 100 -8.68 3.49 7.38
CA ILE A 100 -7.52 2.79 7.91
C ILE A 100 -6.43 2.84 6.82
N TYR A 101 -5.25 3.34 7.18
CA TYR A 101 -4.10 3.28 6.29
C TYR A 101 -3.41 1.94 6.44
N TYR A 102 -3.03 1.33 5.33
CA TYR A 102 -2.18 0.14 5.30
C TYR A 102 -0.76 0.52 4.90
N ASP A 103 0.22 0.04 5.66
CA ASP A 103 1.65 0.06 5.32
C ASP A 103 2.17 -1.38 5.18
N LEU A 104 3.32 -1.54 4.53
CA LEU A 104 4.00 -2.83 4.42
C LEU A 104 4.74 -3.16 5.71
N THR A 105 4.50 -4.36 6.23
CA THR A 105 5.35 -4.95 7.27
C THR A 105 6.76 -5.21 6.73
N LYS A 106 7.70 -5.59 7.60
CA LYS A 106 9.03 -6.06 7.16
C LYS A 106 8.93 -7.18 6.13
N ARG A 107 8.04 -8.16 6.34
CA ARG A 107 7.78 -9.28 5.41
C ARG A 107 7.14 -8.78 4.11
N GLY A 108 6.14 -7.92 4.22
CA GLY A 108 5.49 -7.28 3.08
C GLY A 108 6.45 -6.55 2.16
N ARG A 109 7.45 -5.84 2.72
CA ARG A 109 8.46 -5.13 1.91
C ARG A 109 9.31 -6.04 1.04
N TRP A 110 9.66 -7.24 1.52
CA TRP A 110 10.40 -8.21 0.72
C TRP A 110 9.58 -8.71 -0.46
N VAL A 111 8.34 -9.14 -0.20
CA VAL A 111 7.41 -9.64 -1.23
C VAL A 111 7.05 -8.55 -2.24
N ALA A 112 6.69 -7.36 -1.75
CA ALA A 112 6.33 -6.22 -2.59
C ALA A 112 7.50 -5.74 -3.45
N GLY A 113 8.72 -5.73 -2.91
CA GLY A 113 9.92 -5.37 -3.66
C GLY A 113 10.25 -6.37 -4.77
N TYR A 114 10.09 -7.67 -4.49
CA TYR A 114 10.20 -8.73 -5.50
C TYR A 114 9.17 -8.55 -6.62
N LEU A 115 7.89 -8.40 -6.26
CA LEU A 115 6.80 -8.18 -7.21
C LEU A 115 7.01 -6.92 -8.06
N TYR A 116 7.36 -5.81 -7.41
CA TYR A 116 7.57 -4.53 -8.08
C TYR A 116 8.68 -4.63 -9.11
N LYS A 117 9.84 -5.18 -8.73
CA LYS A 117 10.99 -5.31 -9.64
C LYS A 117 10.71 -6.23 -10.82
N ARG A 118 10.00 -7.34 -10.59
CA ARG A 118 9.75 -8.38 -11.60
C ARG A 118 8.61 -8.03 -12.55
N HIS A 119 7.56 -7.37 -12.06
CA HIS A 119 6.31 -7.18 -12.81
C HIS A 119 5.92 -5.73 -13.08
N PHE A 120 6.34 -4.76 -12.24
CA PHE A 120 5.79 -3.40 -12.28
C PHE A 120 6.83 -2.29 -12.53
N ARG A 121 8.13 -2.60 -12.42
CA ARG A 121 9.24 -1.63 -12.61
C ARG A 121 9.32 -1.08 -14.04
N ARG A 122 8.83 -1.83 -15.04
CA ARG A 122 8.86 -1.43 -16.46
C ARG A 122 7.70 -0.52 -16.88
N ALA A 123 6.72 -0.24 -16.03
CA ALA A 123 5.57 0.61 -16.38
C ALA A 123 5.87 2.14 -16.32
N ARG A 124 7.14 2.55 -16.24
CA ARG A 124 7.59 3.94 -16.35
C ARG A 124 8.58 4.11 -17.52
N GLY A 125 8.19 3.64 -18.69
CA GLY A 125 8.82 3.99 -19.96
C GLY A 125 7.96 5.01 -20.67
#